data_AF-A0A6L8A9Y7-F1
#
_entry.id   AF-A0A6L8A9Y7-F1
#
_cell.length_a   1.000
_cell.length_b   1.000
_cell.length_c   1.000
_cell.angle_alpha   90.00
_cell.angle_beta   90.00
_cell.angle_gamma   90.00
#
_symmetry.space_group_name_H-M   'P 1'
#
loop_
_entity.id
_entity.type
_entity.pdbx_description
1 polymer ?
#
loop_
_entity_poly.entity_id
_entity_poly.type
_entity_poly.pdbx_seq_one_letter_code
_entity_poly.pdbx_strand_id
1 'polypeptide(L)'
;MDDILGYIRDKIGAENCSRSCSRDKCGVDLSDITTARVIANADSKGLVSFFPGKRCDFILFLENSDGTVVIVPLELKHGKAEAQSTAEQLQAGASFAEGMIPESSCPVCHPILFHGRRLHPVQLKELNRAKIHFLGLKLTIQTAKCGQMGNLARALSDKLDQVQGRRRR
;
A
#
# COMPACT_ATOMS: atom_id res chain seq x y z
N MET A 1 5.16 17.44 -17.58
CA MET A 1 4.48 16.27 -16.99
C MET A 1 3.66 16.84 -15.86
N ASP A 2 2.34 16.68 -15.92
CA ASP A 2 1.46 17.19 -14.87
C ASP A 2 1.83 16.51 -13.54
N ASP A 3 1.83 17.27 -12.44
CA ASP A 3 2.12 16.76 -11.10
C ASP A 3 1.04 15.76 -10.68
N ILE A 4 1.24 14.47 -10.99
CA ILE A 4 0.25 13.42 -10.73
C ILE A 4 0.00 13.30 -9.22
N LEU A 5 1.04 13.47 -8.39
CA LEU A 5 0.88 13.46 -6.93
C LEU A 5 0.08 14.68 -6.45
N GLY A 6 0.26 15.84 -7.07
CA GLY A 6 -0.60 17.02 -6.89
C GLY A 6 -2.06 16.73 -7.23
N TYR A 7 -2.33 16.18 -8.41
CA TYR A 7 -3.66 15.76 -8.83
C TYR A 7 -4.32 14.78 -7.84
N ILE A 8 -3.57 13.76 -7.41
CA ILE A 8 -4.05 12.78 -6.43
C ILE A 8 -4.36 13.44 -5.09
N ARG A 9 -3.47 14.33 -4.62
CA ARG A 9 -3.65 15.06 -3.36
C ARG A 9 -4.91 15.94 -3.39
N ASP A 10 -5.14 16.64 -4.50
CA ASP A 10 -6.30 17.51 -4.68
C ASP A 10 -7.60 16.69 -4.72
N LYS A 11 -7.60 15.55 -5.40
CA LYS A 11 -8.74 14.61 -5.39
C LYS A 11 -9.06 14.04 -4.01
N ILE A 12 -8.02 13.71 -3.23
CA ILE A 12 -8.18 13.14 -1.90
C ILE A 12 -8.62 14.20 -0.88
N GLY A 13 -8.21 15.46 -1.06
CA GLY A 13 -8.36 16.51 -0.08
C GLY A 13 -7.23 16.49 0.95
N ALA A 14 -6.64 17.66 1.22
CA ALA A 14 -5.47 17.77 2.09
C ALA A 14 -5.77 17.35 3.54
N GLU A 15 -7.01 17.51 3.99
CA GLU A 15 -7.50 17.11 5.31
C GLU A 15 -7.58 15.60 5.52
N ASN A 16 -7.62 14.83 4.43
CA ASN A 16 -7.62 13.36 4.45
C ASN A 16 -6.20 12.79 4.30
N CYS A 17 -5.20 13.66 4.12
CA CYS A 17 -3.81 13.28 4.01
C CYS A 17 -3.12 13.20 5.39
N SER A 18 -2.19 12.26 5.54
CA SER A 18 -1.32 12.14 6.72
C SER A 18 0.13 12.47 6.38
N ARG A 19 0.93 12.77 7.41
CA ARG A 19 2.38 12.92 7.29
C ARG A 19 3.14 11.62 7.63
N SER A 20 2.47 10.68 8.28
CA SER A 20 3.03 9.40 8.71
C SER A 20 2.04 8.25 8.50
N CYS A 21 2.58 7.04 8.46
CA CYS A 21 1.82 5.79 8.41
C CYS A 21 2.04 5.05 9.75
N SER A 22 1.30 5.45 10.78
CA SER A 22 1.38 4.84 12.10
C SER A 22 0.00 4.70 12.72
N ARG A 23 -0.29 3.53 13.29
CA ARG A 23 -1.52 3.27 14.04
C ARG A 23 -1.20 2.36 15.22
N ASP A 24 -1.71 2.72 16.39
CA ASP A 24 -1.42 2.07 17.66
C ASP A 24 0.09 1.88 17.90
N LYS A 25 0.54 0.62 18.02
CA LYS A 25 1.93 0.21 18.24
C LYS A 25 2.61 -0.28 16.96
N CYS A 26 2.07 0.05 15.80
CA CYS A 26 2.64 -0.29 14.51
C CYS A 26 2.95 0.97 13.70
N GLY A 27 4.21 1.12 13.27
CA GLY A 27 4.67 2.23 12.45
C GLY A 27 5.42 1.74 11.21
N VAL A 28 5.22 2.46 10.12
CA VAL A 28 5.96 2.33 8.86
C VAL A 28 7.02 3.44 8.82
N ASP A 29 8.25 3.05 8.53
CA ASP A 29 9.35 3.98 8.33
C ASP A 29 9.38 4.46 6.87
N LEU A 30 9.46 5.77 6.70
CA LEU A 30 9.41 6.46 5.42
C LEU A 30 10.73 7.18 5.10
N SER A 31 11.77 7.03 5.93
CA SER A 31 13.04 7.74 5.79
C SER A 31 13.76 7.43 4.48
N ASP A 32 13.67 6.17 4.03
CA ASP A 32 14.48 5.64 2.92
C ASP A 32 13.71 5.63 1.59
N ILE A 33 12.60 6.36 1.52
CA ILE A 33 11.73 6.45 0.34
C ILE A 33 11.76 7.89 -0.16
N THR A 34 11.53 8.09 -1.46
CA THR A 34 11.44 9.41 -2.10
C THR A 34 10.59 10.39 -1.28
N THR A 35 11.00 11.65 -1.30
CA THR A 35 10.33 12.73 -0.54
C THR A 35 8.99 13.12 -1.16
N ALA A 36 8.82 12.96 -2.48
CA ALA A 36 7.56 13.23 -3.16
C ALA A 36 6.56 12.08 -2.94
N ARG A 37 5.55 12.32 -2.09
CA ARG A 37 4.53 11.33 -1.74
C ARG A 37 3.21 11.94 -1.31
N VAL A 38 2.15 11.13 -1.39
CA VAL A 38 0.84 11.40 -0.80
C VAL A 38 0.46 10.22 0.07
N ILE A 39 0.00 10.47 1.29
CA ILE A 39 -0.46 9.43 2.22
C ILE A 39 -1.92 9.71 2.52
N ALA A 40 -2.83 8.90 1.99
CA ALA A 40 -4.23 8.94 2.35
C ALA A 40 -4.45 8.18 3.67
N ASN A 41 -5.09 8.82 4.64
CA ASN A 41 -5.60 8.13 5.83
C ASN A 41 -7.00 7.62 5.53
N ALA A 42 -7.16 6.32 5.29
CA ALA A 42 -8.44 5.74 4.90
C ALA A 42 -9.51 5.82 6.01
N ASP A 43 -9.12 6.09 7.25
CA ASP A 43 -10.04 6.34 8.37
C ASP A 43 -10.47 7.80 8.52
N SER A 44 -9.93 8.70 7.70
CA SER A 44 -10.37 10.09 7.68
C SER A 44 -11.86 10.18 7.33
N LYS A 45 -12.58 11.09 8.01
CA LYS A 45 -14.04 11.23 7.85
C LYS A 45 -14.45 11.47 6.40
N GLY A 46 -13.65 12.21 5.63
CA GLY A 46 -13.91 12.51 4.23
C GLY A 46 -13.79 11.29 3.32
N LEU A 47 -12.99 10.29 3.70
CA LEU A 47 -12.79 9.09 2.88
C LEU A 47 -13.71 7.93 3.25
N VAL A 48 -14.31 7.92 4.45
CA VAL A 48 -15.16 6.81 4.91
C VAL A 48 -16.29 6.50 3.92
N SER A 49 -16.90 7.51 3.30
CA SER A 49 -17.98 7.34 2.32
C SER A 49 -17.55 6.60 1.05
N PHE A 50 -16.26 6.59 0.73
CA PHE A 50 -15.71 5.87 -0.43
C PHE A 50 -15.42 4.40 -0.13
N PHE A 51 -15.49 3.98 1.13
CA PHE A 51 -15.27 2.60 1.57
C PHE A 51 -16.56 2.03 2.16
N PRO A 52 -17.42 1.35 1.37
CA PRO A 52 -18.67 0.77 1.87
C PRO A 52 -18.47 -0.43 2.83
N GLY A 53 -17.24 -0.72 3.23
CA GLY A 53 -16.90 -1.88 4.05
C GLY A 53 -15.54 -1.76 4.72
N LYS A 54 -14.84 -2.90 4.83
CA LYS A 54 -13.49 -2.94 5.39
C LYS A 54 -12.54 -2.08 4.57
N ARG A 55 -11.64 -1.38 5.25
CA ARG A 55 -10.64 -0.49 4.66
C ARG A 55 -9.26 -0.82 5.22
N CYS A 56 -8.24 -0.57 4.41
CA CYS A 56 -6.87 -0.53 4.90
C CYS A 56 -6.67 0.68 5.81
N ASP A 57 -5.56 0.75 6.54
CA ASP A 57 -5.31 1.90 7.43
C ASP A 57 -4.82 3.13 6.64
N PHE A 58 -3.96 2.91 5.64
CA PHE A 58 -3.38 3.97 4.81
C PHE A 58 -3.24 3.55 3.35
N ILE A 59 -3.16 4.53 2.45
CA ILE A 59 -2.77 4.32 1.05
C ILE A 59 -1.67 5.31 0.73
N LEU A 60 -0.50 4.80 0.37
CA LEU A 60 0.65 5.61 0.01
C LEU A 60 0.79 5.65 -1.52
N PHE A 61 0.90 6.86 -2.06
CA PHE A 61 1.22 7.12 -3.45
C PHE A 61 2.62 7.70 -3.51
N LEU A 62 3.48 7.08 -4.32
CA LEU A 62 4.84 7.52 -4.61
C LEU A 62 4.98 7.73 -6.11
N GLU A 63 5.93 8.56 -6.49
CA GLU A 63 6.40 8.66 -7.86
C GLU A 63 7.86 8.22 -7.92
N ASN A 64 8.15 7.27 -8.81
CA ASN A 64 9.51 6.84 -9.08
C ASN A 64 10.21 7.84 -10.00
N SER A 65 11.54 7.75 -10.07
CA SER A 65 12.37 8.61 -10.95
C SER A 65 12.03 8.50 -12.44
N ASP A 66 11.38 7.42 -12.88
CA ASP A 66 10.91 7.21 -14.24
C ASP A 66 9.48 7.73 -14.49
N GLY A 67 8.87 8.40 -13.50
CA GLY A 67 7.48 8.90 -13.56
C GLY A 67 6.43 7.83 -13.28
N THR A 68 6.82 6.59 -12.95
CA THR A 68 5.86 5.55 -12.59
C THR A 68 5.25 5.84 -11.22
N VAL A 69 3.91 5.87 -11.17
CA VAL A 69 3.17 5.96 -9.91
C VAL A 69 3.18 4.61 -9.21
N VAL A 70 3.66 4.57 -7.97
CA VAL A 70 3.62 3.40 -7.11
C VAL A 70 2.54 3.59 -6.06
N ILE A 71 1.59 2.67 -6.02
CA ILE A 71 0.48 2.63 -5.08
C ILE A 71 0.77 1.55 -4.04
N VAL A 72 0.70 1.90 -2.77
CA VAL A 72 0.99 1.00 -1.67
C VAL A 72 -0.19 1.05 -0.69
N PRO A 73 -1.20 0.18 -0.84
CA PRO A 73 -2.20 -0.04 0.19
C PRO A 73 -1.53 -0.64 1.42
N LEU A 74 -1.78 -0.07 2.59
CA LEU A 74 -1.11 -0.40 3.84
C LEU A 74 -2.10 -0.84 4.91
N GLU A 75 -1.94 -2.06 5.41
CA GLU A 75 -2.64 -2.57 6.59
C GLU A 75 -1.63 -2.77 7.72
N LEU A 76 -1.94 -2.30 8.92
CA LEU A 76 -1.10 -2.31 10.10
C LEU A 76 -1.77 -3.16 11.19
N LYS A 77 -1.21 -4.33 11.48
CA LYS A 77 -1.70 -5.22 12.54
C LYS A 77 -0.67 -5.37 13.66
N HIS A 78 -0.97 -4.83 14.83
CA HIS A 78 -0.18 -5.16 16.03
C HIS A 78 -0.46 -6.59 16.53
N GLY A 79 -1.72 -7.04 16.43
CA GLY A 79 -2.20 -8.34 16.90
C GLY A 79 -2.09 -9.47 15.87
N LYS A 80 -3.08 -10.37 15.90
CA LYS A 80 -3.21 -11.44 14.91
C LYS A 80 -3.62 -10.83 13.57
N ALA A 81 -2.92 -11.19 12.50
CA ALA A 81 -3.34 -10.90 11.14
C ALA A 81 -4.18 -12.08 10.61
N GLU A 82 -5.41 -11.80 10.21
CA GLU A 82 -6.28 -12.75 9.53
C GLU A 82 -6.17 -12.51 8.02
N ALA A 83 -5.80 -13.55 7.28
CA ALA A 83 -5.43 -13.40 5.87
C ALA A 83 -6.57 -12.85 5.01
N GLN A 84 -7.78 -13.39 5.16
CA GLN A 84 -8.94 -12.94 4.38
C GLN A 84 -9.31 -11.49 4.72
N SER A 85 -9.41 -11.15 6.01
CA SER A 85 -9.72 -9.77 6.42
C SER A 85 -8.66 -8.78 5.92
N THR A 86 -7.38 -9.14 6.01
CA THR A 86 -6.27 -8.33 5.50
C THR A 86 -6.39 -8.13 3.99
N ALA A 87 -6.71 -9.18 3.24
CA ALA A 87 -6.87 -9.10 1.79
C ALA A 87 -8.06 -8.21 1.39
N GLU A 88 -9.19 -8.31 2.08
CA GLU A 88 -10.37 -7.46 1.86
C GLU A 88 -10.03 -5.97 2.11
N GLN A 89 -9.33 -5.68 3.21
CA GLN A 89 -8.88 -4.31 3.55
C GLN A 89 -7.93 -3.74 2.49
N LEU A 90 -6.92 -4.50 2.08
CA LEU A 90 -5.95 -4.09 1.07
C LEU A 90 -6.58 -3.97 -0.32
N GLN A 91 -7.53 -4.86 -0.67
CA GLN A 91 -8.30 -4.79 -1.91
C GLN A 91 -9.10 -3.48 -1.96
N ALA A 92 -9.78 -3.11 -0.87
CA ALA A 92 -10.54 -1.88 -0.82
C ALA A 92 -9.63 -0.65 -1.03
N GLY A 93 -8.45 -0.64 -0.40
CA GLY A 93 -7.44 0.41 -0.63
C GLY A 93 -6.96 0.48 -2.07
N ALA A 94 -6.69 -0.67 -2.69
CA ALA A 94 -6.28 -0.74 -4.10
C ALA A 94 -7.37 -0.22 -5.04
N SER A 95 -8.63 -0.62 -4.83
CA SER A 95 -9.77 -0.17 -5.63
C SER A 95 -10.06 1.32 -5.47
N PHE A 96 -9.90 1.87 -4.26
CA PHE A 96 -9.97 3.31 -4.05
C PHE A 96 -8.88 4.03 -4.84
N ALA A 97 -7.63 3.55 -4.75
CA ALA A 97 -6.50 4.17 -5.43
C ALA A 97 -6.65 4.18 -6.95
N GLU A 98 -7.25 3.13 -7.52
CA GLU A 98 -7.58 3.04 -8.95
C GLU A 98 -8.50 4.18 -9.43
N GLY A 99 -9.43 4.65 -8.60
CA GLY A 99 -10.28 5.81 -8.93
C GLY A 99 -9.61 7.17 -8.75
N MET A 100 -8.46 7.22 -8.06
CA MET A 100 -7.73 8.46 -7.78
C MET A 100 -6.68 8.80 -8.82
N ILE A 101 -6.20 7.80 -9.55
CA ILE A 101 -5.19 7.96 -10.59
C ILE A 101 -5.82 8.40 -11.93
N PRO A 102 -5.09 9.16 -12.77
CA PRO A 102 -5.50 9.40 -14.16
C PRO A 102 -5.54 8.10 -14.98
N GLU A 103 -6.53 7.95 -15.87
CA GLU A 103 -6.66 6.77 -16.76
C GLU A 103 -5.47 6.57 -17.70
N SER A 104 -4.73 7.64 -18.02
CA SER A 104 -3.53 7.59 -18.86
C SER A 104 -2.29 7.07 -18.12
N SER A 105 -2.37 6.86 -16.81
CA SER A 105 -1.24 6.39 -16.00
C SER A 105 -1.13 4.85 -16.01
N CYS A 106 0.10 4.36 -15.86
CA CYS A 106 0.40 2.93 -15.75
C CYS A 106 0.98 2.63 -14.36
N PRO A 107 0.17 2.65 -13.30
CA PRO A 107 0.66 2.50 -11.94
C PRO A 107 1.12 1.06 -11.64
N VAL A 108 1.96 0.92 -10.62
CA VAL A 108 2.29 -0.37 -10.00
C VAL A 108 1.73 -0.40 -8.59
N CYS A 109 1.11 -1.51 -8.20
CA CYS A 109 0.53 -1.69 -6.86
C CYS A 109 1.32 -2.71 -6.02
N HIS A 110 1.64 -2.32 -4.79
CA HIS A 110 2.33 -3.12 -3.79
C HIS A 110 1.49 -3.18 -2.50
N PRO A 111 0.61 -4.17 -2.33
CA PRO A 111 -0.16 -4.33 -1.11
C PRO A 111 0.73 -4.85 0.03
N ILE A 112 0.81 -4.12 1.15
CA ILE A 112 1.69 -4.47 2.27
C ILE A 112 0.91 -4.56 3.58
N LEU A 113 1.09 -5.70 4.26
CA LEU A 113 0.75 -5.88 5.66
C LEU A 113 1.97 -5.60 6.55
N PHE A 114 1.90 -4.57 7.36
CA PHE A 114 2.82 -4.34 8.46
C PHE A 114 2.33 -5.08 9.71
N HIS A 115 3.20 -5.86 10.35
CA HIS A 115 2.82 -6.67 11.50
C HIS A 115 3.77 -6.53 12.70
N GLY A 116 3.20 -6.35 13.89
CA GLY A 116 3.97 -6.18 15.13
C GLY A 116 4.47 -7.52 15.67
N ARG A 117 3.58 -8.51 15.77
CA ARG A 117 3.91 -9.86 16.25
C ARG A 117 4.52 -10.73 15.15
N ARG A 118 5.18 -11.83 15.52
CA ARG A 118 5.69 -12.81 14.54
C ARG A 118 4.49 -13.53 13.92
N LEU A 119 4.46 -13.62 12.58
CA LEU A 119 3.45 -14.41 11.88
C LEU A 119 3.83 -15.89 12.00
N HIS A 120 2.87 -16.74 12.39
CA HIS A 120 3.08 -18.18 12.32
C HIS A 120 3.18 -18.64 10.86
N PRO A 121 3.92 -19.73 10.57
CA PRO A 121 4.07 -20.24 9.20
C PRO A 121 2.74 -20.50 8.48
N VAL A 122 1.73 -20.97 9.21
CA VAL A 122 0.37 -21.19 8.67
C VAL A 122 -0.26 -19.87 8.22
N GLN A 123 -0.20 -18.82 9.05
CA GLN A 123 -0.73 -17.50 8.71
C GLN A 123 -0.02 -16.90 7.49
N LEU A 124 1.31 -17.06 7.42
CA LEU A 124 2.09 -16.60 6.27
C LEU A 124 1.67 -17.33 4.98
N LYS A 125 1.42 -18.64 5.07
CA LYS A 125 0.92 -19.44 3.95
C LYS A 125 -0.48 -18.99 3.52
N GLU A 126 -1.36 -18.67 4.46
CA GLU A 126 -2.69 -18.13 4.18
C GLU A 126 -2.62 -16.74 3.53
N LEU A 127 -1.78 -15.84 4.05
CA LEU A 127 -1.52 -14.52 3.47
C LEU A 127 -0.96 -14.62 2.04
N ASN A 128 -0.04 -15.55 1.80
CA ASN A 128 0.52 -15.78 0.46
C ASN A 128 -0.53 -16.33 -0.53
N ARG A 129 -1.52 -17.06 -0.03
CA ARG A 129 -2.64 -17.58 -0.83
C ARG A 129 -3.70 -16.51 -1.08
N ALA A 130 -3.92 -15.63 -0.12
CA ALA A 130 -4.79 -14.49 -0.28
C ALA A 130 -4.19 -13.53 -1.32
N LYS A 131 -4.95 -13.28 -2.39
CA LYS A 131 -4.56 -12.38 -3.47
C LYS A 131 -5.49 -11.18 -3.48
N ILE A 132 -4.94 -10.02 -3.83
CA ILE A 132 -5.76 -8.89 -4.25
C ILE A 132 -5.71 -8.77 -5.77
N HIS A 133 -6.67 -8.08 -6.34
CA HIS A 133 -6.76 -7.76 -7.76
C HIS A 133 -6.53 -6.27 -7.97
N PHE A 134 -5.72 -5.92 -8.95
CA PHE A 134 -5.47 -4.53 -9.33
C PHE A 134 -5.17 -4.47 -10.82
N LEU A 135 -5.95 -3.71 -11.59
CA LEU A 135 -5.83 -3.59 -13.04
C LEU A 135 -5.73 -4.96 -13.75
N GLY A 136 -6.59 -5.91 -13.37
CA GLY A 136 -6.62 -7.27 -13.92
C GLY A 136 -5.52 -8.21 -13.43
N LEU A 137 -4.55 -7.73 -12.64
CA LEU A 137 -3.47 -8.53 -12.10
C LEU A 137 -3.79 -9.08 -10.70
N LYS A 138 -3.37 -10.32 -10.43
CA LYS A 138 -3.43 -10.93 -9.09
C LYS A 138 -2.13 -10.68 -8.33
N LEU A 139 -2.20 -9.86 -7.28
CA LEU A 139 -1.05 -9.45 -6.48
C LEU A 139 -0.97 -10.24 -5.17
N THR A 140 0.26 -10.51 -4.73
CA THR A 140 0.52 -11.16 -3.44
C THR A 140 0.70 -10.08 -2.38
N ILE A 141 0.11 -10.28 -1.20
CA ILE A 141 0.28 -9.40 -0.06
C ILE A 141 1.72 -9.56 0.46
N GLN A 142 2.48 -8.46 0.46
CA GLN A 142 3.80 -8.40 1.06
C GLN A 142 3.66 -8.22 2.57
N THR A 143 4.65 -8.68 3.33
CA THR A 143 4.64 -8.54 4.79
C THR A 143 5.92 -7.89 5.28
N ALA A 144 5.80 -6.94 6.20
CA ALA A 144 6.93 -6.26 6.81
C ALA A 144 6.74 -6.09 8.32
N LYS A 145 7.84 -6.00 9.07
CA LYS A 145 7.79 -5.78 10.51
C LYS A 145 7.56 -4.31 10.85
N CYS A 146 6.62 -4.04 11.75
CA CYS A 146 6.42 -2.69 12.28
C CYS A 146 7.65 -2.19 13.04
N GLY A 147 7.90 -0.87 12.99
CA GLY A 147 8.86 -0.18 13.86
C GLY A 147 10.34 -0.50 13.59
N GLN A 148 10.66 -1.23 12.51
CA GLN A 148 12.02 -1.36 12.05
C GLN A 148 12.37 -0.24 11.08
N MET A 149 13.59 0.29 11.18
CA MET A 149 14.09 1.25 10.19
C MET A 149 14.12 0.62 8.79
N GLY A 150 13.82 1.44 7.77
CA GLY A 150 13.79 1.05 6.36
C GLY A 150 12.82 -0.10 6.06
N ASN A 151 11.78 -0.31 6.88
CA ASN A 151 10.88 -1.46 6.70
C ASN A 151 10.06 -1.38 5.41
N LEU A 152 9.64 -0.18 5.00
CA LEU A 152 8.95 0.02 3.73
C LEU A 152 9.88 -0.17 2.54
N ALA A 153 11.06 0.45 2.57
CA ALA A 153 12.04 0.33 1.50
C ALA A 153 12.39 -1.14 1.23
N ARG A 154 12.70 -1.92 2.27
CA ARG A 154 12.95 -3.37 2.14
C ARG A 154 11.77 -4.12 1.51
N ALA A 155 10.54 -3.84 1.96
CA ALA A 155 9.34 -4.49 1.42
C ALA A 155 9.12 -4.18 -0.07
N LEU A 156 9.49 -2.98 -0.53
CA LEU A 156 9.40 -2.59 -1.94
C LEU A 156 10.59 -3.11 -2.78
N SER A 157 11.80 -3.13 -2.22
CA SER A 157 13.03 -3.57 -2.91
C SER A 157 13.05 -5.05 -3.26
N ASP A 158 12.45 -5.92 -2.43
CA ASP A 158 12.41 -7.38 -2.63
C ASP A 158 11.78 -7.84 -3.97
N LYS A 159 11.26 -6.90 -4.78
CA LYS A 159 10.55 -7.16 -6.04
C LYS A 159 10.93 -6.27 -7.24
N LEU A 160 11.71 -5.20 -7.10
CA LEU A 160 12.22 -4.47 -8.28
C LEU A 160 13.10 -5.38 -9.18
N ASP A 161 13.74 -6.38 -8.58
CA ASP A 161 14.55 -7.39 -9.29
C ASP A 161 13.71 -8.50 -9.99
N GLN A 162 12.45 -8.72 -9.59
CA GLN A 162 11.63 -9.80 -10.15
C GLN A 162 10.91 -9.41 -11.44
N VAL A 163 10.77 -8.11 -11.74
CA VAL A 163 10.26 -7.62 -13.03
C VAL A 163 11.36 -7.69 -14.09
N GLN A 164 12.62 -7.48 -13.73
CA GLN A 164 13.77 -7.60 -14.64
C GLN A 164 14.12 -9.07 -14.96
N GLY A 165 13.90 -10.00 -14.03
CA GLY A 165 14.19 -11.42 -14.21
C GLY A 165 13.24 -12.21 -15.12
N ARG A 166 12.08 -11.66 -15.51
CA ARG A 166 11.09 -12.34 -16.37
C ARG A 166 11.21 -12.04 -17.87
N ARG A 167 12.17 -11.20 -18.30
CA ARG A 167 12.49 -10.98 -19.73
C ARG A 167 13.57 -11.94 -20.28
N ARG A 168 13.98 -12.96 -19.53
CA ARG A 168 14.88 -14.01 -20.02
C ARG A 168 14.26 -15.38 -19.76
N ARG A 169 13.44 -15.84 -20.69
CA ARG A 169 13.26 -17.25 -21.06
C ARG A 169 12.43 -17.33 -22.33
#